data_AF-A0A3D2BQL6-F1
#
_entry.id   AF-A0A3D2BQL6-F1
#
_cell.length_a   1.000
_cell.length_b   1.000
_cell.length_c   1.000
_cell.angle_alpha   90.00
_cell.angle_beta   90.00
_cell.angle_gamma   90.00
#
_symmetry.space_group_name_H-M   'P 1'
#
loop_
_entity.id
_entity.type
_entity.pdbx_description
1 polymer ?
#
loop_
_entity_poly.entity_id
_entity_poly.type
_entity_poly.pdbx_seq_one_letter_code
_entity_poly.pdbx_strand_id
1 'polypeptide(L)' 'MRYGVPRGRHVVKIAAARPEISRAKASFHGTFMVADRPDSPHLCAPDIRGEIYFSMGEKDSFTPRT' A
#
# COMPACT_ATOMS: atom_id res chain seq x y z
N MET A 1 5.00 0.86 22.93
CA MET A 1 4.75 1.72 21.75
C MET A 1 6.02 1.78 20.92
N ARG A 2 6.08 1.15 19.74
CA ARG A 2 7.23 1.22 18.82
C ARG A 2 6.79 1.92 17.55
N TYR A 3 7.31 3.12 17.31
CA TYR A 3 7.17 3.85 16.06
C TYR A 3 7.80 3.02 14.94
N GLY A 4 6.96 2.34 14.15
CA GLY A 4 7.38 1.51 13.04
C GLY A 4 7.60 2.37 11.80
N VAL A 5 8.73 2.15 11.13
CA VAL A 5 9.11 2.67 9.80
C VAL A 5 7.87 2.92 8.91
N PRO A 6 7.76 4.06 8.20
CA PRO A 6 6.65 4.31 7.28
C PRO A 6 6.66 3.23 6.19
N ARG A 7 5.73 2.27 6.30
CA ARG A 7 5.56 1.19 5.32
C ARG A 7 4.55 1.61 4.25
N GLY A 8 4.81 1.29 2.98
CA GLY A 8 3.98 1.69 1.83
C GLY A 8 2.49 1.28 1.92
N ARG A 9 2.15 0.27 2.73
CA ARG A 9 0.77 -0.15 3.01
C ARG A 9 -0.18 0.95 3.49
N HIS A 10 0.31 2.01 4.13
CA HIS A 10 -0.55 3.06 4.67
C HIS A 10 -1.23 3.86 3.57
N VAL A 11 -0.58 4.02 2.42
CA VAL A 11 -1.14 4.71 1.25
C VAL A 11 -2.41 3.99 0.78
N VAL A 12 -2.38 2.65 0.74
CA VAL A 12 -3.54 1.82 0.37
C VAL A 12 -4.68 1.98 1.37
N LYS A 13 -4.38 1.89 2.68
CA LYS A 13 -5.40 2.03 3.73
C LYS A 13 -6.04 3.42 3.73
N ILE A 14 -5.25 4.48 3.55
CA ILE A 14 -5.77 5.86 3.47
C ILE A 14 -6.56 6.07 2.18
N ALA A 15 -6.07 5.55 1.05
CA ALA A 15 -6.75 5.68 -0.25
C ALA A 15 -8.12 5.00 -0.26
N ALA A 16 -8.28 3.90 0.46
CA ALA A 16 -9.53 3.19 0.63
C ALA A 16 -10.45 3.86 1.66
N ALA A 17 -9.90 4.31 2.80
CA ALA A 17 -10.69 4.93 3.87
C ALA A 17 -11.22 6.32 3.51
N ARG A 18 -10.50 7.05 2.65
CA ARG A 18 -10.80 8.44 2.26
C ARG A 18 -10.65 8.61 0.75
N PRO A 19 -11.45 7.92 -0.08
CA PRO A 19 -11.27 7.92 -1.53
C PRO A 19 -11.51 9.29 -2.20
N GLU A 20 -12.19 10.21 -1.49
CA GLU A 20 -12.54 11.55 -1.96
C GLU A 20 -11.40 12.57 -1.89
N ILE A 21 -10.38 12.34 -1.06
CA ILE A 21 -9.36 13.36 -0.77
C ILE A 21 -8.25 13.42 -1.82
N SER A 22 -8.15 12.40 -2.70
CA SER A 22 -7.19 12.42 -3.80
C SER A 22 -7.61 11.49 -4.95
N ARG A 23 -7.38 11.96 -6.18
CA ARG A 23 -7.49 11.18 -7.43
C ARG A 23 -6.21 10.39 -7.77
N ALA A 24 -5.07 10.73 -7.16
CA ALA A 24 -3.78 10.10 -7.44
C ALA A 24 -3.01 9.80 -6.14
N LYS A 25 -2.50 8.58 -6.00
CA LYS A 25 -1.72 8.13 -4.84
C LYS A 25 -0.43 7.46 -5.29
N ALA A 26 0.65 7.60 -4.52
CA ALA A 26 1.91 6.93 -4.80
C ALA A 26 2.50 6.31 -3.52
N SER A 27 3.03 5.09 -3.63
CA SER A 27 3.75 4.41 -2.57
C SER A 27 5.12 3.98 -3.08
N PHE A 28 6.16 4.60 -2.53
CA PHE A 28 7.55 4.21 -2.73
C PHE A 28 7.95 3.21 -1.65
N HIS A 29 8.55 2.08 -2.05
CA HIS A 29 8.80 0.93 -1.17
C HIS A 29 7.50 0.34 -0.60
N GLY A 30 6.64 -0.17 -1.51
CA GLY A 30 5.40 -0.88 -1.21
C GLY A 30 5.61 -2.20 -0.45
N THR A 31 6.06 -2.13 0.80
CA THR A 31 6.27 -3.30 1.66
C THR A 31 4.97 -3.77 2.29
N PHE A 32 4.78 -5.10 2.39
CA PHE A 32 3.61 -5.74 3.00
C PHE A 32 2.26 -5.42 2.31
N MET A 33 2.27 -5.27 0.99
CA MET A 33 1.07 -5.03 0.18
C MET A 33 0.11 -6.23 0.16
N VAL A 34 0.70 -7.43 0.14
CA VAL A 34 0.00 -8.71 0.23
C VAL A 34 0.52 -9.44 1.46
N ALA A 35 -0.40 -9.89 2.28
CA ALA A 35 -0.16 -10.63 3.51
C ALA A 35 -1.35 -11.55 3.76
N ASP A 36 -1.09 -12.76 4.27
CA ASP A 36 -2.10 -13.74 4.67
C ASP A 36 -2.70 -13.38 6.04
N ARG A 37 -3.43 -12.27 6.06
CA ARG A 37 -4.08 -11.70 7.25
C ARG A 37 -5.38 -11.02 6.83
N PRO A 38 -6.42 -11.01 7.68
CA PRO A 38 -7.71 -10.40 7.34
C PRO A 38 -7.63 -8.87 7.12
N ASP A 39 -6.59 -8.20 7.63
CA ASP A 39 -6.40 -6.75 7.50
C ASP A 39 -5.42 -6.36 6.38
N SER A 40 -5.21 -7.27 5.43
CA SER A 40 -4.24 -7.11 4.35
C SER A 40 -4.60 -5.92 3.44
N PRO A 41 -3.63 -5.07 3.06
CA PRO A 41 -3.92 -3.84 2.30
C PRO A 41 -4.62 -4.09 0.96
N HIS A 42 -4.24 -5.15 0.24
CA HIS A 42 -4.85 -5.47 -1.05
C HIS A 42 -6.36 -5.76 -0.98
N LEU A 43 -6.89 -6.18 0.17
CA LEU A 43 -8.32 -6.43 0.35
C LEU A 43 -9.14 -5.13 0.34
N CYS A 44 -8.51 -3.99 0.64
CA CYS A 44 -9.14 -2.67 0.58
C CYS A 44 -9.06 -2.04 -0.82
N ALA A 45 -8.46 -2.71 -1.80
CA ALA A 45 -8.30 -2.17 -3.15
C ALA A 45 -9.62 -1.79 -3.85
N PRO A 46 -10.74 -2.54 -3.69
CA PRO A 46 -12.02 -2.18 -4.31
C PRO A 46 -12.58 -0.80 -3.90
N ASP A 47 -12.20 -0.31 -2.72
CA ASP A 47 -12.68 0.98 -2.20
C ASP A 47 -11.85 2.18 -2.71
N ILE A 48 -10.72 1.92 -3.37
CA ILE A 48 -9.84 2.96 -3.89
C ILE A 48 -10.44 3.57 -5.15
N ARG A 49 -10.49 4.91 -5.19
CA ARG A 49 -10.82 5.69 -6.39
C ARG A 49 -9.60 6.34 -7.01
N GLY A 50 -9.58 6.44 -8.34
CA GLY A 50 -8.48 7.04 -9.09
C GLY A 50 -7.28 6.09 -9.22
N GLU A 51 -6.09 6.66 -9.40
CA GLU A 51 -4.89 5.89 -9.72
C GLU A 51 -3.96 5.72 -8.52
N ILE A 52 -3.30 4.57 -8.45
CA ILE A 52 -2.26 4.29 -7.47
C ILE A 52 -0.99 3.78 -8.16
N TYR A 53 0.12 4.43 -7.89
CA TYR A 53 1.44 4.05 -8.38
C TYR A 53 2.26 3.38 -7.26
N PHE A 54 2.84 2.23 -7.57
CA PHE A 54 3.79 1.54 -6.69
C PHE A 54 5.16 1.53 -7.35
N SER A 55 6.16 2.09 -6.67
CA SER A 55 7.55 1.87 -7.02
C SER A 55 8.18 0.90 -6.03
N MET A 56 8.91 -0.05 -6.60
CA MET A 56 9.43 -1.22 -5.93
C MET A 56 10.90 -1.35 -6.28
N GLY A 57 11.75 -1.59 -5.28
CA GLY A 57 13.17 -1.85 -5.51
C GLY A 57 13.36 -3.28 -6.01
N GLU A 58 14.12 -3.47 -7.08
CA GLU A 58 14.42 -4.81 -7.63
C GLU A 58 15.03 -5.76 -6.59
N LYS A 59 15.87 -5.21 -5.69
CA LYS A 59 16.54 -5.96 -4.61
C LYS A 59 15.87 -5.79 -3.25
N ASP A 60 14.65 -5.24 -3.20
CA ASP A 60 13.88 -5.15 -1.96
C ASP A 60 13.48 -6.57 -1.52
N SER A 61 13.58 -6.87 -0.23
CA SER A 61 13.23 -8.20 0.30
C SER A 61 11.72 -8.38 0.48
N PHE A 62 10.95 -7.30 0.39
CA PHE A 62 9.51 -7.26 0.61
C PHE A 62 8.70 -7.15 -0.67
N THR A 63 9.36 -7.14 -1.83
CA THR A 63 8.75 -7.23 -3.16
C THR A 63 8.46 -8.67 -3.54
N PRO A 64 7.28 -8.95 -4.14
CA PRO A 64 7.04 -10.24 -4.79
C PRO A 64 8.12 -10.47 -5.86
N ARG A 65 8.75 -11.65 -5.87
CA ARG A 65 9.63 -12.04 -6.97
C ARG A 65 8.75 -12.53 -8.11
N THR A 66 8.94 -11.96 -9.30
CA THR A 66 8.37 -12.44 -10.57
C THR A 66 8.90 -13.82 -10.94
#